data_AF-A0A970L093-F1
#
_entry.id   AF-A0A970L093-F1
#
_cell.length_a   1.000
_cell.length_b   1.000
_cell.length_c   1.000
_cell.angle_alpha   90.00
_cell.angle_beta   90.00
_cell.angle_gamma   90.00
#
_symmetry.space_group_name_H-M   'P 1'
#
loop_
_entity.id
_entity.type
_entity.pdbx_description
1 polymer ?
#
loop_
_entity_poly.entity_id
_entity_poly.type
_entity_poly.pdbx_seq_one_letter_code
_entity_poly.pdbx_strand_id
1 'polypeptide(L)'
;MLETTIPEESIIYFPAWKLVIFIYIFCSDRIINIREQYPLFLVSDTEEIAKKLDVKYPKHPRTNISTVITTDFIITIKDENGIYYKTHI
;
A
#
# COMPACT_ATOMS: atom_id res chain seq x y z
N MET A 1 -2.25 -7.81 38.52
CA MET A 1 -1.29 -7.83 37.39
C MET A 1 -2.11 -8.25 36.18
N LEU A 2 -2.67 -7.28 35.46
CA LEU A 2 -3.52 -7.56 34.30
C LEU A 2 -2.59 -7.93 33.15
N GLU A 3 -2.62 -9.19 32.73
CA GLU A 3 -2.06 -9.61 31.45
C GLU A 3 -2.78 -8.84 30.35
N THR A 4 -2.13 -7.82 29.80
CA THR A 4 -2.58 -7.16 28.59
C THR A 4 -2.27 -8.09 27.42
N THR A 5 -3.10 -9.11 27.22
CA THR A 5 -3.25 -9.74 25.90
C THR A 5 -3.86 -8.69 24.97
N ILE A 6 -2.99 -7.88 24.37
CA ILE A 6 -3.35 -6.99 23.28
C ILE A 6 -3.86 -7.91 22.17
N PRO A 7 -5.10 -7.75 21.67
CA PRO A 7 -5.55 -8.54 20.54
C PRO A 7 -4.60 -8.23 19.36
N GLU A 8 -4.19 -9.26 18.61
CA GLU A 8 -3.48 -9.14 17.32
C GLU A 8 -4.40 -8.50 16.24
N GLU A 9 -5.11 -7.44 16.60
CA GLU A 9 -5.80 -6.57 15.67
C GLU A 9 -4.75 -5.78 14.92
N SER A 10 -4.40 -6.28 13.73
CA SER A 10 -3.98 -5.45 12.60
C SER A 10 -3.07 -4.29 12.99
N ILE A 11 -1.99 -4.58 13.70
CA ILE A 11 -0.87 -3.65 13.72
C ILE A 11 -0.35 -3.73 12.30
N ILE A 12 -0.84 -2.83 11.45
CA ILE A 12 -0.13 -2.42 10.25
C ILE A 12 1.18 -1.90 10.81
N TYR A 13 2.15 -2.79 10.93
CA TYR A 13 3.50 -2.43 11.24
C TYR A 13 3.85 -1.49 10.09
N PHE A 14 4.02 -0.22 10.38
CA PHE A 14 4.60 0.71 9.44
C PHE A 14 6.11 0.57 9.68
N PRO A 15 6.79 -0.35 9.00
CA PRO A 15 8.17 -0.64 9.32
C PRO A 15 9.00 0.63 9.09
N ALA A 16 10.00 0.85 9.94
CA ALA A 16 10.78 2.09 9.96
C ALA A 16 11.36 2.49 8.59
N TRP A 17 11.61 1.53 7.71
CA TRP A 17 12.09 1.81 6.34
C TRP A 17 11.07 2.53 5.47
N LYS A 18 9.75 2.32 5.65
CA LYS A 18 8.72 3.09 4.94
C LYS A 18 8.76 4.57 5.33
N LEU A 19 9.02 4.85 6.61
CA LEU A 19 9.19 6.22 7.09
C LEU A 19 10.42 6.89 6.46
N VAL A 20 11.53 6.16 6.31
CA VAL A 20 12.74 6.67 5.63
C VAL A 20 12.43 7.02 4.18
N ILE A 21 11.71 6.15 3.47
CA ILE A 21 11.29 6.38 2.09
C ILE A 21 10.37 7.61 2.01
N PHE A 22 9.39 7.72 2.91
CA PHE A 22 8.48 8.87 2.96
C PHE A 22 9.27 10.17 3.15
N ILE A 23 10.19 10.24 4.11
CA ILE A 23 11.00 11.45 4.36
C ILE A 23 11.82 11.81 3.13
N TYR A 24 12.47 10.82 2.50
CA TYR A 24 13.28 11.05 1.30
C TYR A 24 12.45 11.66 0.15
N ILE A 25 11.26 11.11 -0.09
CA ILE A 25 10.32 11.58 -1.11
C ILE A 25 9.78 12.97 -0.75
N PHE A 26 9.36 13.16 0.49
CA PHE A 26 8.77 14.41 0.99
C PHE A 26 9.74 15.61 0.86
N CYS A 27 11.04 15.37 0.99
CA CYS A 27 12.06 16.41 0.85
C CYS A 27 12.37 16.81 -0.61
N SER A 28 11.72 16.21 -1.61
CA SER A 28 11.99 16.50 -3.02
C SER A 28 11.09 17.60 -3.57
N ASP A 29 11.69 18.68 -4.11
CA ASP A 29 10.97 19.81 -4.71
C ASP A 29 10.14 19.45 -5.96
N ARG A 30 10.42 18.28 -6.56
CA ARG A 30 9.69 17.80 -7.74
C ARG A 30 8.37 17.09 -7.37
N ILE A 31 8.16 16.75 -6.11
CA ILE A 31 7.01 15.93 -5.70
C ILE A 31 5.86 16.84 -5.28
N ILE A 32 4.72 16.68 -5.94
CA ILE A 32 3.51 17.49 -5.71
C ILE A 32 2.60 16.83 -4.69
N ASN A 33 2.51 15.50 -4.71
CA ASN A 33 1.56 14.76 -3.89
C ASN A 33 2.07 13.36 -3.57
N ILE A 34 1.73 12.87 -2.37
CA ILE A 34 2.06 11.53 -1.89
C ILE A 34 0.77 10.95 -1.33
N ARG A 35 0.39 9.75 -1.80
CA ARG A 35 -0.76 9.00 -1.31
C ARG A 35 -0.29 7.64 -0.81
N GLU A 36 -0.60 7.33 0.44
CA GLU A 36 -0.21 6.08 1.10
C GLU A 36 -1.34 5.05 1.07
N GLN A 37 -0.97 3.76 1.06
CA GLN A 37 -1.91 2.62 1.11
C GLN A 37 -3.03 2.71 0.07
N TYR A 38 -2.69 3.10 -1.15
CA TYR A 38 -3.68 3.34 -2.19
C TYR A 38 -4.23 2.02 -2.76
N PRO A 39 -5.55 1.80 -2.79
CA PRO A 39 -6.14 0.58 -3.34
C PRO A 39 -5.88 0.50 -4.85
N LEU A 40 -5.36 -0.64 -5.32
CA LEU A 40 -5.02 -0.80 -6.74
C LEU A 40 -6.26 -0.84 -7.64
N PHE A 41 -7.15 -1.80 -7.39
CA PHE A 41 -8.39 -2.00 -8.15
C PHE A 41 -9.49 -2.58 -7.25
N LEU A 42 -10.68 -2.77 -7.83
CA LEU A 42 -11.72 -3.56 -7.19
C LEU A 42 -11.22 -4.98 -6.91
N VAL A 43 -11.70 -5.57 -5.82
CA VAL A 43 -11.31 -6.92 -5.40
C VAL A 43 -11.59 -7.93 -6.51
N SER A 44 -12.72 -7.82 -7.20
CA SER A 44 -13.09 -8.68 -8.34
C SER A 44 -12.01 -8.71 -9.42
N ASP A 45 -11.48 -7.54 -9.76
CA ASP A 45 -10.56 -7.37 -10.89
C ASP A 45 -9.19 -7.93 -10.51
N THR A 46 -8.75 -7.67 -9.28
CA THR A 46 -7.48 -8.21 -8.75
C THR A 46 -7.53 -9.72 -8.51
N GLU A 47 -8.69 -10.28 -8.14
CA GLU A 47 -8.91 -11.74 -8.07
C GLU A 47 -8.84 -12.38 -9.46
N GLU A 48 -9.43 -11.74 -10.49
CA GLU A 48 -9.34 -12.22 -11.86
C GLU A 48 -7.88 -12.24 -12.35
N ILE A 49 -7.11 -11.19 -12.04
CA ILE A 49 -5.67 -11.12 -12.35
C ILE A 49 -4.91 -12.24 -11.63
N ALA A 50 -5.16 -12.46 -10.34
CA ALA A 50 -4.51 -13.53 -9.58
C ALA A 50 -4.80 -14.92 -10.17
N LYS A 51 -6.04 -15.16 -10.61
CA LYS A 51 -6.44 -16.40 -11.30
C LYS A 51 -5.73 -16.55 -12.65
N LYS A 52 -5.61 -15.48 -13.44
CA LYS A 52 -4.88 -15.50 -14.73
C LYS A 52 -3.39 -15.78 -14.56
N LEU A 53 -2.81 -15.32 -13.45
CA LEU A 53 -1.39 -15.51 -13.11
C LEU A 53 -1.13 -16.82 -12.34
N ASP A 54 -2.17 -17.61 -12.05
CA ASP A 54 -2.09 -18.82 -11.21
C ASP A 54 -1.44 -18.58 -9.83
N VAL A 55 -1.74 -17.43 -9.21
CA VAL A 55 -1.26 -17.07 -7.88
C VAL A 55 -2.40 -17.02 -6.86
N LYS A 56 -2.10 -17.38 -5.61
CA LYS A 56 -3.08 -17.33 -4.52
C LYS A 56 -3.40 -15.89 -4.14
N TYR A 57 -4.67 -15.53 -4.22
CA TYR A 57 -5.15 -14.21 -3.79
C TYR A 57 -5.10 -14.06 -2.25
N PRO A 58 -4.64 -12.91 -1.71
CA PRO A 58 -4.60 -12.68 -0.27
C PRO A 58 -5.99 -12.61 0.33
N LYS A 59 -6.21 -13.40 1.39
CA LYS A 59 -7.47 -13.42 2.14
C LYS A 59 -7.18 -13.19 3.61
N HIS A 60 -8.10 -12.52 4.28
CA HIS A 60 -7.97 -12.25 5.70
C HIS A 60 -7.96 -13.58 6.48
N PRO A 61 -6.94 -13.84 7.33
CA PRO A 61 -6.69 -15.16 7.90
C PRO A 61 -7.85 -15.69 8.77
N ARG A 62 -8.61 -14.80 9.42
CA ARG A 62 -9.72 -15.18 10.30
C ARG A 62 -11.07 -15.31 9.59
N THR A 63 -11.31 -14.50 8.57
CA THR A 63 -12.64 -14.38 7.95
C THR A 63 -12.69 -14.99 6.56
N ASN A 64 -11.53 -15.30 5.98
CA ASN A 64 -11.36 -15.80 4.61
C ASN A 64 -11.98 -14.87 3.53
N ILE A 65 -12.22 -13.61 3.89
CA ILE A 65 -12.68 -12.57 2.97
C ILE A 65 -11.48 -12.05 2.20
N SER A 66 -11.64 -11.92 0.88
CA SER A 66 -10.63 -11.37 -0.02
C SER A 66 -10.24 -9.96 0.39
N THR A 67 -8.95 -9.75 0.59
CA THR A 67 -8.41 -8.47 1.08
C THR A 67 -8.18 -7.53 -0.09
N VAL A 68 -8.50 -6.23 0.07
CA VAL A 68 -8.17 -5.22 -0.94
C VAL A 68 -6.65 -5.11 -1.05
N ILE A 69 -6.12 -5.29 -2.26
CA ILE A 69 -4.69 -5.07 -2.50
C ILE A 69 -4.43 -3.57 -2.59
N THR A 70 -3.51 -3.09 -1.75
CA THR A 70 -3.07 -1.70 -1.72
C THR A 70 -1.61 -1.60 -2.15
N THR A 71 -1.21 -0.40 -2.56
CA THR A 71 0.19 -0.03 -2.84
C THR A 71 0.67 0.88 -1.72
N ASP A 72 1.95 0.79 -1.35
CA ASP A 72 2.48 1.60 -0.27
C ASP A 72 2.49 3.10 -0.62
N PHE A 73 2.99 3.49 -1.80
CA PHE A 73 3.05 4.90 -2.21
C PHE A 73 2.67 5.14 -3.67
N ILE A 74 1.75 6.09 -3.89
CA ILE A 74 1.52 6.73 -5.19
C ILE A 74 1.97 8.18 -5.11
N ILE A 75 2.91 8.54 -5.97
CA ILE A 75 3.58 9.84 -5.96
C ILE A 75 3.22 10.59 -7.24
N THR A 76 2.83 11.85 -7.10
CA THR A 76 2.68 12.76 -8.24
C THR A 76 3.93 13.63 -8.35
N ILE A 77 4.60 13.59 -9.50
CA ILE A 77 5.85 14.29 -9.77
C ILE A 77 5.58 15.37 -10.83
N LYS A 78 6.09 16.58 -10.59
CA LYS A 78 6.17 17.65 -11.59
C LYS A 78 7.53 17.60 -12.24
N ASP A 79 7.56 17.57 -13.55
CA ASP A 79 8.76 17.82 -14.33
C ASP A 79 8.58 19.04 -15.23
N GLU A 80 9.64 19.48 -15.90
CA GLU A 80 9.62 20.63 -16.83
C GLU A 80 8.56 20.45 -17.94
N ASN A 81 8.22 19.20 -18.27
CA ASN A 81 7.28 18.84 -19.32
C ASN A 81 5.82 18.57 -18.85
N GLY A 82 5.53 18.59 -17.54
CA GLY A 82 4.17 18.37 -17.03
C GLY A 82 4.06 17.60 -15.72
N ILE A 83 2.86 17.10 -15.42
CA ILE A 83 2.53 16.33 -14.20
C ILE A 83 2.41 14.85 -14.56
N TYR A 84 3.13 13.99 -13.83
CA TYR A 84 3.09 12.53 -14.02
C TYR A 84 2.87 11.81 -12.69
N TYR A 85 2.27 10.62 -12.76
CA TYR A 85 2.07 9.75 -11.60
C TYR A 85 3.07 8.60 -11.65
N LYS A 86 3.80 8.40 -10.56
CA LYS A 86 4.77 7.32 -10.40
C LYS A 86 4.40 6.49 -9.17
N THR A 87 4.42 5.17 -9.32
CA THR A 87 4.25 4.24 -8.19
C THR A 87 5.62 3.68 -7.79
N HIS A 88 5.86 3.61 -6.49
CA HIS A 88 6.98 2.87 -5.92
C HIS A 88 6.35 1.83 -4.98
N ILE A 89 6.67 0.55 -5.23
CA ILE A 89 6.11 -0.62 -4.52
C ILE A 89 6.51 -0.59 -3.06
#